data_AF-A0A847PMG0-F1
#
_entry.id   AF-A0A847PMG0-F1
#
_cell.length_a   1.000
_cell.length_b   1.000
_cell.length_c   1.000
_cell.angle_alpha   90.00
_cell.angle_beta   90.00
_cell.angle_gamma   90.00
#
_symmetry.space_group_name_H-M   'P 1'
#
loop_
_entity.id
_entity.type
_entity.pdbx_description
1 polymer ?
#
loop_
_entity_poly.entity_id
_entity_poly.type
_entity_poly.pdbx_seq_one_letter_code
_entity_poly.pdbx_strand_id
1 'polypeptide(L)'
;MEKNYDILTQEHKNNICIYLSYLPFIGLVVSAFSSVYTFLTDKLWSWELLIYNLIPVLGNTIIFLIVALLLKNKVKIRPKFFKGILKYITLLAVIIFVVFQVLTFQSK
;
A
#
# COMPACT_ATOMS: atom_id res chain seq x y z
N MET A 1 1.29 -11.89 37.43
CA MET A 1 0.25 -11.69 36.40
C MET A 1 0.49 -10.42 35.57
N GLU A 2 0.94 -9.33 36.18
CA GLU A 2 1.22 -8.03 35.52
C GLU A 2 2.22 -8.12 34.34
N LYS A 3 3.34 -8.85 34.51
CA LYS A 3 4.32 -9.08 33.44
C LYS A 3 3.75 -9.75 32.18
N ASN A 4 2.76 -10.64 32.31
CA ASN A 4 2.16 -11.32 31.14
C ASN A 4 1.20 -10.40 30.38
N TYR A 5 0.52 -9.50 31.08
CA TYR A 5 -0.34 -8.48 30.47
C TYR A 5 0.46 -7.50 29.61
N ASP A 6 1.62 -7.04 30.10
CA ASP A 6 2.47 -6.12 29.35
C ASP A 6 3.02 -6.76 28.07
N ILE A 7 3.41 -8.04 28.12
CA ILE A 7 3.92 -8.79 26.95
C ILE A 7 2.83 -8.93 25.89
N LEU A 8 1.62 -9.37 26.27
CA LEU A 8 0.47 -9.50 25.37
C LEU A 8 0.09 -8.15 24.73
N THR A 9 0.16 -7.07 25.49
CA THR A 9 -0.18 -5.72 25.00
C THR A 9 0.88 -5.21 24.00
N GLN A 10 2.16 -5.52 24.24
CA GLN A 10 3.26 -5.18 23.34
C GLN A 10 3.18 -5.98 22.02
N GLU A 11 2.81 -7.26 22.10
CA GLU A 11 2.68 -8.16 20.95
C GLU A 11 1.52 -7.75 20.04
N HIS A 12 0.35 -7.42 20.61
CA HIS A 12 -0.79 -6.88 19.85
C HIS A 12 -0.44 -5.58 19.12
N LYS A 13 0.27 -4.66 19.80
CA LYS A 13 0.74 -3.41 19.18
C LYS A 13 1.66 -3.70 17.98
N ASN A 14 2.57 -4.66 18.10
CA ASN A 14 3.46 -5.05 17.01
C ASN A 14 2.69 -5.66 15.83
N ASN A 15 1.71 -6.54 16.09
CA ASN A 15 0.90 -7.16 15.05
C ASN A 15 0.07 -6.13 14.27
N ILE A 16 -0.54 -5.17 14.97
CA ILE A 16 -1.25 -4.04 14.35
C ILE A 16 -0.29 -3.20 13.49
N CYS A 17 0.90 -2.89 14.00
CA CYS A 17 1.89 -2.13 13.23
C CYS A 17 2.37 -2.86 11.98
N ILE A 18 2.52 -4.19 12.06
CA ILE A 18 2.85 -5.02 10.90
C ILE A 18 1.72 -4.95 9.89
N TYR A 19 0.48 -5.21 10.30
CA TYR A 19 -0.70 -5.15 9.44
C TYR A 19 -0.80 -3.79 8.73
N LEU A 20 -0.71 -2.69 9.48
CA LEU A 20 -0.77 -1.34 8.93
C LEU A 20 0.34 -1.08 7.91
N SER A 21 1.54 -1.61 8.13
CA SER A 21 2.65 -1.46 7.18
C SER A 21 2.45 -2.19 5.85
N TYR A 22 1.51 -3.13 5.78
CA TYR A 22 1.11 -3.82 4.54
C TYR A 22 -0.03 -3.12 3.80
N LEU A 23 -0.74 -2.16 4.40
CA LEU A 23 -1.84 -1.44 3.73
C LEU A 23 -1.43 -0.88 2.37
N PRO A 24 -0.29 -0.16 2.21
CA PRO A 24 0.11 0.38 0.91
C PRO A 24 0.32 -0.70 -0.15
N PHE A 25 0.79 -1.88 0.27
CA PHE A 25 0.99 -3.03 -0.62
C PHE A 25 -0.34 -3.63 -1.06
N ILE A 26 -1.31 -3.77 -0.13
CA ILE A 26 -2.67 -4.21 -0.47
C ILE A 26 -3.27 -3.24 -1.49
N GLY A 27 -3.08 -1.92 -1.30
CA GLY A 27 -3.47 -0.90 -2.28
C GLY A 27 -2.86 -1.14 -3.66
N LEU A 28 -1.55 -1.42 -3.73
CA LEU A 28 -0.87 -1.74 -4.99
C LEU A 28 -1.43 -2.97 -5.68
N VAL A 29 -1.66 -4.05 -4.93
CA VAL A 29 -2.22 -5.29 -5.49
C VAL A 29 -3.62 -5.04 -6.05
N VAL A 30 -4.48 -4.36 -5.30
CA VAL A 30 -5.85 -4.02 -5.75
C VAL A 30 -5.83 -3.17 -7.01
N SER A 31 -4.99 -2.13 -7.05
CA SER A 31 -4.81 -1.27 -8.22
C SER A 31 -4.25 -2.04 -9.43
N ALA A 32 -3.31 -2.98 -9.22
CA ALA A 32 -2.80 -3.86 -10.27
C ALA A 32 -3.91 -4.71 -10.89
N PHE A 33 -4.71 -5.39 -10.06
CA PHE A 33 -5.83 -6.20 -10.54
C PHE A 33 -6.89 -5.36 -11.26
N SER A 34 -7.21 -4.18 -10.74
CA SER A 34 -8.14 -3.25 -11.37
C SER A 34 -7.65 -2.76 -12.73
N SER A 35 -6.36 -2.39 -12.87
CA SER A 35 -5.73 -2.08 -14.17
C SER A 35 -5.83 -3.22 -15.18
N VAL A 36 -5.53 -4.46 -14.75
CA VAL A 36 -5.64 -5.64 -15.62
C VAL A 36 -7.09 -5.86 -16.05
N TYR A 37 -8.04 -5.73 -15.13
CA TYR A 37 -9.47 -5.87 -15.43
C TYR A 37 -9.96 -4.82 -16.43
N THR A 38 -9.58 -3.55 -16.24
CA THR A 38 -9.91 -2.46 -17.18
C THR A 38 -9.31 -2.73 -18.56
N PHE A 39 -8.07 -3.21 -18.62
CA PHE A 39 -7.42 -3.57 -19.88
C PHE A 39 -8.20 -4.68 -20.62
N LEU A 40 -8.65 -5.70 -19.90
CA LEU A 40 -9.40 -6.84 -20.46
C LEU A 40 -10.84 -6.48 -20.87
N THR A 41 -11.44 -5.43 -20.30
CA THR A 41 -12.83 -5.04 -20.58
C THR A 41 -12.97 -4.02 -21.70
N ASP A 42 -11.89 -3.73 -22.43
CA ASP A 42 -11.81 -2.80 -23.56
C ASP A 42 -12.32 -1.37 -23.29
N LYS A 43 -12.57 -1.02 -22.03
CA LYS A 43 -12.99 0.32 -21.64
C LYS A 43 -11.91 1.32 -22.04
N LEU A 44 -12.35 2.46 -22.57
CA LEU A 44 -11.46 3.58 -22.84
C LEU A 44 -10.87 4.08 -21.54
N TRP A 45 -9.55 4.24 -21.50
CA TRP A 45 -8.86 4.82 -20.37
C TRP A 45 -9.17 6.32 -20.34
N SER A 46 -10.01 6.74 -19.40
CA SER A 46 -10.23 8.16 -19.09
C SER A 46 -9.36 8.58 -17.91
N TRP A 47 -9.14 9.90 -17.79
CA TRP A 47 -8.48 10.48 -16.61
C TRP A 47 -9.20 10.11 -15.31
N GLU A 48 -10.52 9.99 -15.32
CA GLU A 48 -11.27 9.59 -14.12
C GLU A 48 -10.92 8.15 -13.74
N LEU A 49 -10.88 7.24 -14.72
CA LEU A 49 -10.56 5.83 -14.46
C LEU A 49 -9.14 5.67 -13.91
N LEU A 50 -8.19 6.45 -14.45
CA LEU A 50 -6.80 6.50 -14.00
C LEU A 50 -6.70 6.93 -12.53
N ILE A 51 -7.40 8.00 -12.16
CA ILE A 51 -7.48 8.47 -10.77
C ILE A 51 -8.14 7.41 -9.89
N TYR A 52 -9.29 6.85 -10.31
CA TYR A 52 -9.99 5.79 -9.58
C TYR A 52 -9.08 4.60 -9.31
N ASN A 53 -8.23 4.24 -10.27
CA ASN A 53 -7.32 3.13 -10.15
C ASN A 53 -6.12 3.42 -9.24
N LEU A 54 -5.79 4.69 -9.01
CA LEU A 54 -4.76 5.12 -8.05
C LEU A 54 -5.30 5.28 -6.62
N ILE A 55 -6.62 5.42 -6.44
CA ILE A 55 -7.26 5.58 -5.11
C ILE A 55 -6.86 4.47 -4.13
N PRO A 56 -6.88 3.17 -4.48
CA PRO A 56 -6.50 2.11 -3.54
C PRO A 56 -5.06 2.26 -3.04
N VAL A 57 -4.11 2.61 -3.92
CA VAL A 57 -2.71 2.87 -3.54
C VAL A 57 -2.60 4.11 -2.66
N LEU A 58 -3.15 5.24 -3.11
CA LEU A 58 -3.04 6.52 -2.41
C LEU A 58 -3.75 6.49 -1.06
N GLY A 59 -4.99 5.99 -1.02
CA GLY A 59 -5.80 5.89 0.18
C GLY A 59 -5.13 5.02 1.24
N ASN A 60 -4.67 3.81 0.88
CA ASN A 60 -3.96 2.95 1.83
C ASN A 60 -2.62 3.54 2.28
N THR A 61 -1.92 4.26 1.40
CA THR A 61 -0.67 4.96 1.76
C THR A 61 -0.93 6.11 2.72
N ILE A 62 -1.97 6.90 2.50
CA ILE A 62 -2.37 8.00 3.40
C ILE A 62 -2.79 7.47 4.76
N ILE A 63 -3.61 6.42 4.80
CA ILE A 63 -4.01 5.77 6.07
C ILE A 63 -2.77 5.29 6.82
N PHE A 64 -1.84 4.60 6.14
CA PHE A 64 -0.59 4.18 6.74
C PHE A 64 0.21 5.36 7.30
N LEU A 65 0.35 6.45 6.54
CA LEU A 65 1.09 7.64 6.97
C LEU A 65 0.44 8.32 8.19
N ILE A 66 -0.89 8.48 8.19
CA ILE A 66 -1.62 9.05 9.33
C ILE A 66 -1.38 8.22 10.58
N VAL A 67 -1.55 6.89 10.48
CA VAL A 67 -1.35 6.01 11.63
C VAL A 67 0.12 5.97 12.06
N ALA A 68 1.06 6.01 11.11
CA ALA A 68 2.48 6.12 11.39
C ALA A 68 2.84 7.39 12.16
N LEU A 69 2.25 8.53 11.80
CA LEU A 69 2.43 9.81 12.49
C LEU A 69 1.82 9.80 13.90
N LEU A 70 0.58 9.30 14.03
CA LEU A 70 -0.12 9.22 15.32
C LEU A 70 0.58 8.29 16.32
N LEU A 71 1.17 7.21 15.83
CA LEU A 71 1.81 6.19 16.68
C LEU A 71 3.33 6.34 16.77
N LYS A 72 3.95 7.34 16.10
CA LYS A 72 5.42 7.49 16.01
C LYS A 72 6.12 7.50 17.39
N ASN A 73 5.45 8.06 18.40
CA ASN A 73 5.97 8.20 19.77
C ASN A 73 5.55 7.05 20.70
N LYS A 74 4.57 6.21 20.29
CA LYS A 74 3.98 5.16 21.13
C LYS A 74 4.43 3.76 20.74
N VAL A 75 4.70 3.54 19.44
CA VAL A 75 5.11 2.24 18.93
C VAL A 75 6.16 2.46 17.84
N LYS A 76 7.24 1.66 17.86
CA LYS A 76 8.21 1.61 16.76
C LYS A 76 7.55 0.93 15.56
N ILE A 77 6.76 1.68 14.80
CA ILE A 77 6.30 1.25 13.47
C ILE A 77 7.56 1.11 12.61
N ARG A 78 7.96 -0.13 12.38
CA ARG A 78 8.99 -0.46 11.42
C ARG A 78 8.25 -0.73 10.12
N PRO A 79 8.24 0.20 9.15
CA PRO A 79 7.71 -0.12 7.84
C PRO A 79 8.59 -1.22 7.23
N LYS A 80 8.18 -2.49 7.40
CA LYS A 80 8.92 -3.63 6.84
C LYS A 80 9.01 -3.50 5.31
N PHE A 81 7.98 -2.92 4.72
CA PHE A 81 7.91 -2.62 3.28
C PHE A 81 8.89 -1.55 2.81
N PHE A 82 9.36 -0.66 3.70
CA PHE A 82 10.36 0.36 3.37
C PHE A 82 11.76 0.00 3.90
N LYS A 83 11.98 -1.25 4.31
CA LYS A 83 13.28 -1.74 4.80
C LYS A 83 13.86 -2.84 3.91
N GLY A 84 15.17 -2.76 3.69
CA GLY A 84 15.94 -3.78 2.96
C GLY A 84 15.50 -3.94 1.50
N ILE A 85 15.59 -5.17 1.00
CA ILE A 85 15.34 -5.49 -0.40
C ILE A 85 13.87 -5.28 -0.83
N LEU A 86 12.93 -5.45 0.11
CA LEU A 86 11.50 -5.26 -0.13
C LEU A 86 11.16 -3.83 -0.54
N LYS A 87 11.89 -2.82 -0.03
CA LYS A 87 11.73 -1.42 -0.47
C LYS A 87 11.93 -1.29 -1.96
N TYR A 88 13.01 -1.87 -2.49
CA TYR A 88 13.35 -1.76 -3.91
C TYR A 88 12.37 -2.54 -4.79
N ILE A 89 11.93 -3.71 -4.34
CA ILE A 89 10.88 -4.49 -5.03
C ILE A 89 9.58 -3.70 -5.11
N THR A 90 9.19 -3.05 -4.00
CA THR A 90 7.97 -2.23 -3.97
C THR A 90 8.08 -1.01 -4.87
N LEU A 91 9.22 -0.31 -4.82
CA LEU A 91 9.46 0.87 -5.64
C LEU A 91 9.44 0.48 -7.12
N LEU A 92 10.07 -0.64 -7.48
CA LEU A 92 10.06 -1.18 -8.83
C LEU A 92 8.64 -1.56 -9.27
N ALA A 93 7.85 -2.21 -8.40
CA ALA A 93 6.46 -2.55 -8.69
C ALA A 93 5.59 -1.30 -8.91
N VAL A 94 5.77 -0.25 -8.11
CA VAL A 94 5.09 1.05 -8.30
C VAL A 94 5.49 1.67 -9.64
N ILE A 95 6.78 1.70 -9.97
CA ILE A 95 7.28 2.26 -11.23
C ILE A 95 6.71 1.48 -12.42
N ILE A 96 6.77 0.15 -12.39
CA ILE A 96 6.20 -0.71 -13.44
C ILE A 96 4.71 -0.46 -13.58
N PHE A 97 3.99 -0.35 -12.46
CA PHE A 97 2.56 -0.08 -12.45
C PHE A 97 2.21 1.28 -13.07
N VAL A 98 2.94 2.34 -12.71
CA VAL A 98 2.76 3.68 -13.28
C VAL A 98 3.10 3.69 -14.77
N VAL A 99 4.22 3.09 -15.17
CA VAL A 99 4.61 2.97 -16.58
C VAL A 99 3.56 2.20 -17.37
N PHE A 100 3.07 1.09 -16.83
CA PHE A 100 1.99 0.32 -17.44
C PHE A 100 0.77 1.22 -17.65
N GLN A 101 0.29 1.92 -16.62
CA GLN A 101 -0.86 2.82 -16.77
C GLN A 101 -0.67 3.93 -17.80
N VAL A 102 0.51 4.54 -17.88
CA VAL A 102 0.81 5.57 -18.90
C VAL A 102 0.80 4.97 -20.30
N LEU A 103 1.40 3.80 -20.49
CA LEU A 103 1.38 3.11 -21.78
C LEU A 103 -0.03 2.71 -22.19
N THR A 104 -0.85 2.20 -21.27
CA THR A 104 -2.25 1.86 -21.57
C THR A 104 -3.09 3.09 -21.92
N PHE A 105 -2.78 4.24 -21.32
CA PHE A 105 -3.43 5.51 -21.65
C PHE A 105 -3.05 6.04 -23.03
N GLN A 106 -1.80 5.83 -23.48
CA GLN A 106 -1.34 6.30 -24.80
C GLN A 106 -1.67 5.34 -25.96
N SER A 107 -1.97 4.06 -25.66
CA SER A 107 -2.14 3.01 -26.67
C SER A 107 -3.54 2.93 -27.30
N LYS A 108 -4.49 3.81 -26.93
CA LYS A 108 -5.85 3.90 -27.49
C LYS A 108 -6.20 5.35 -27.77
#